data_AF-L1NUQ3-F1
#
_entry.id   AF-L1NUQ3-F1
#
_cell.length_a   1.000
_cell.length_b   1.000
_cell.length_c   1.000
_cell.angle_alpha   90.00
_cell.angle_beta   90.00
_cell.angle_gamma   90.00
#
_symmetry.space_group_name_H-M   'P 1'
#
loop_
_entity.id
_entity.type
_entity.pdbx_description
1 polymer ?
#
loop_
_entity_poly.entity_id
_entity_poly.type
_entity_poly.pdbx_seq_one_letter_code
_entity_poly.pdbx_strand_id
1 'polypeptide(L)'
;PIFRVYPFEDKSGKQYLILTEKVIKGNIQDEKSSKKSIKAFNVSFEEDKTVKIRWTITDYINENESSIWFWTRYLRLKDLDNDGFVDPIVVYGTKSIYGEHFEEGRVKIITYHLGKKIVIRHQNSEMDDARHTQVDKSFYALPLSIKKKVYDIIDLLEDNGHSLFNSELKDQIKNSLKIQKNTTSSDKGETIDEFLQRAKKA
;
A
#
# COMPACT_ATOMS: atom_id res chain seq x y z
N PRO A 1 14.11 -4.77 -18.56
CA PRO A 1 15.20 -3.84 -18.18
C PRO A 1 14.98 -3.28 -16.78
N ILE A 2 16.06 -2.97 -16.06
CA ILE A 2 15.99 -2.37 -14.72
C ILE A 2 15.62 -0.89 -14.88
N PHE A 3 14.55 -0.46 -14.21
CA PHE A 3 14.13 0.93 -14.15
C PHE A 3 14.86 1.66 -13.02
N ARG A 4 14.75 1.15 -11.79
CA ARG A 4 15.36 1.74 -10.58
C ARG A 4 15.68 0.67 -9.54
N VAL A 5 16.64 0.98 -8.67
CA VAL A 5 17.01 0.16 -7.50
C VAL A 5 17.01 1.06 -6.27
N TYR A 6 16.35 0.61 -5.21
CA TYR A 6 16.27 1.31 -3.93
C TYR A 6 16.87 0.45 -2.82
N PRO A 7 18.04 0.82 -2.26
CA PRO A 7 18.55 0.16 -1.07
C PRO A 7 17.75 0.59 0.16
N PHE A 8 17.54 -0.33 1.10
CA PHE A 8 17.02 -0.04 2.44
C PHE A 8 17.55 -1.08 3.43
N GLU A 9 17.41 -0.79 4.72
CA GLU A 9 17.93 -1.65 5.78
C GLU A 9 16.93 -1.65 6.94
N ASP A 10 16.79 -2.81 7.57
CA ASP A 10 15.96 -3.04 8.74
C ASP A 10 16.61 -4.10 9.64
N LYS A 11 15.93 -4.56 10.70
CA LYS A 11 16.45 -5.61 11.60
C LYS A 11 16.82 -6.92 10.90
N SER A 12 16.32 -7.17 9.69
CA SER A 12 16.65 -8.35 8.88
C SER A 12 17.84 -8.13 7.93
N GLY A 13 18.53 -7.00 8.06
CA GLY A 13 19.71 -6.62 7.29
C GLY A 13 19.41 -5.80 6.05
N LYS A 14 20.46 -5.60 5.25
CA LYS A 14 20.42 -4.80 4.02
C LYS A 14 19.61 -5.48 2.92
N GLN A 15 18.75 -4.70 2.27
CA GLN A 15 17.83 -5.13 1.22
C GLN A 15 17.86 -4.18 0.04
N TYR A 16 17.35 -4.66 -1.11
CA TYR A 16 17.25 -3.90 -2.34
C TYR A 16 15.88 -4.16 -2.99
N LEU A 17 15.11 -3.09 -3.18
CA LEU A 17 13.93 -3.12 -4.04
C LEU A 17 14.35 -2.79 -5.47
N ILE A 18 14.34 -3.80 -6.34
CA ILE A 18 14.66 -3.67 -7.76
C ILE A 18 13.36 -3.59 -8.54
N LEU A 19 13.16 -2.50 -9.27
CA LEU A 19 12.01 -2.26 -10.13
C LEU A 19 12.40 -2.44 -11.60
N THR A 20 11.62 -3.22 -12.33
CA THR A 20 11.84 -3.50 -13.76
C THR A 20 10.57 -3.27 -14.56
N GLU A 21 10.73 -2.73 -15.76
CA GLU A 21 9.62 -2.37 -16.65
C GLU A 21 9.94 -2.84 -18.07
N LYS A 22 9.05 -3.63 -18.67
CA LYS A 22 9.22 -4.14 -20.02
C LYS A 22 8.71 -3.11 -21.03
N VAL A 23 9.62 -2.28 -21.50
CA VAL A 23 9.36 -1.29 -22.57
C VAL A 23 9.14 -2.01 -23.90
N ILE A 24 8.08 -1.63 -24.61
CA ILE A 24 7.79 -2.10 -25.98
C ILE A 24 7.99 -1.00 -27.02
N LYS A 25 7.88 0.28 -26.63
CA LYS A 25 8.13 1.44 -27.48
C LYS A 25 8.72 2.56 -26.64
N GLY A 26 9.76 3.23 -27.15
CA GLY A 26 10.45 4.33 -26.46
C GLY A 26 11.59 3.85 -25.54
N ASN A 27 11.92 4.67 -24.55
CA ASN A 27 12.97 4.43 -23.55
C ASN A 27 12.39 4.21 -22.13
N ILE A 28 13.02 3.38 -21.30
CA ILE A 28 12.56 3.09 -19.93
C ILE A 28 12.41 4.33 -19.03
N GLN A 29 13.17 5.39 -19.28
CA GLN A 29 13.08 6.64 -18.49
C GLN A 29 11.99 7.60 -18.98
N ASP A 30 11.43 7.37 -20.16
CA ASP A 30 10.43 8.25 -20.76
C ASP A 30 9.01 7.83 -20.31
N GLU A 31 8.24 8.80 -19.81
CA GLU A 31 6.85 8.64 -19.39
C GLU A 31 5.90 8.40 -20.57
N LYS A 32 6.30 8.81 -21.78
CA LYS A 32 5.57 8.54 -23.03
C LYS A 32 5.84 7.13 -23.57
N SER A 33 6.79 6.40 -22.99
CA SER A 33 7.07 5.02 -23.40
C SER A 33 5.97 4.06 -23.00
N SER A 34 5.60 3.20 -23.94
CA SER A 34 4.66 2.11 -23.74
C SER A 34 5.38 0.93 -23.08
N LYS A 35 4.79 0.41 -22.01
CA LYS A 35 5.34 -0.65 -21.17
C LYS A 35 4.29 -1.74 -20.99
N LYS A 36 4.66 -2.99 -21.26
CA LYS A 36 3.71 -4.12 -21.28
C LYS A 36 3.58 -4.85 -19.94
N SER A 37 4.63 -4.81 -19.13
CA SER A 37 4.65 -5.50 -17.85
C SER A 37 5.63 -4.86 -16.89
N ILE A 38 5.35 -4.99 -15.60
CA ILE A 38 6.24 -4.62 -14.51
C ILE A 38 6.65 -5.84 -13.71
N LYS A 39 7.85 -5.79 -13.14
CA LYS A 39 8.26 -6.74 -12.11
C LYS A 39 9.12 -6.05 -11.06
N ALA A 40 8.81 -6.28 -9.80
CA ALA A 40 9.65 -5.86 -8.67
C ALA A 40 10.19 -7.08 -7.93
N PHE A 41 11.40 -6.93 -7.39
CA PHE A 41 12.04 -7.90 -6.52
C PHE A 41 12.50 -7.18 -5.26
N ASN A 42 12.13 -7.68 -4.09
CA ASN A 42 12.89 -7.40 -2.89
C ASN A 42 13.91 -8.51 -2.70
N VAL A 43 15.18 -8.13 -2.66
CA VAL A 43 16.28 -9.07 -2.47
C VAL A 43 17.16 -8.67 -1.28
N SER A 44 17.69 -9.68 -0.59
CA SER A 44 18.77 -9.55 0.38
C SER A 44 19.94 -10.45 -0.04
N PHE A 45 21.12 -10.18 0.50
CA PHE A 45 22.29 -11.05 0.33
C PHE A 45 22.49 -11.84 1.62
N GLU A 46 22.66 -13.15 1.50
CA GLU A 46 23.08 -14.01 2.60
C GLU A 46 24.60 -13.89 2.83
N GLU A 47 25.11 -14.43 3.95
CA GLU A 47 26.54 -14.35 4.31
C GLU A 47 27.47 -14.94 3.23
N ASP A 48 27.01 -15.99 2.54
CA ASP A 48 27.71 -16.66 1.45
C ASP A 48 27.61 -15.91 0.10
N LYS A 49 27.07 -14.69 0.10
CA LYS A 49 26.81 -13.83 -1.06
C LYS A 49 25.73 -14.35 -2.02
N THR A 50 24.96 -15.36 -1.64
CA THR A 50 23.79 -15.77 -2.42
C THR A 50 22.67 -14.73 -2.33
N VAL A 51 21.90 -14.60 -3.42
CA VAL A 51 20.77 -13.67 -3.49
C VAL A 51 19.51 -14.38 -3.03
N LYS A 52 18.88 -13.86 -1.97
CA LYS A 52 17.57 -14.31 -1.52
C LYS A 52 16.49 -13.36 -2.00
N ILE A 53 15.53 -13.89 -2.75
CA ILE A 53 14.33 -13.15 -3.14
C ILE A 53 13.32 -13.26 -2.01
N ARG A 54 13.04 -12.15 -1.33
CA ARG A 54 12.09 -12.10 -0.21
C ARG A 54 10.64 -12.06 -0.71
N TRP A 55 10.38 -11.27 -1.73
CA TRP A 55 9.08 -11.24 -2.40
C TRP A 55 9.19 -10.63 -3.79
N THR A 56 8.14 -10.83 -4.59
CA THR A 56 8.04 -10.26 -5.94
C THR A 56 6.67 -9.63 -6.19
N ILE A 57 6.65 -8.63 -7.06
CA ILE A 57 5.44 -8.10 -7.68
C ILE A 57 5.59 -8.35 -9.18
N THR A 58 4.57 -8.91 -9.82
CA THR A 58 4.51 -9.02 -11.28
C THR A 58 3.11 -8.58 -11.71
N ASP A 59 3.02 -7.74 -12.73
CA ASP A 59 1.74 -7.39 -13.35
C ASP A 59 1.91 -7.03 -14.83
N TYR A 60 0.82 -7.07 -15.58
CA TYR A 60 0.74 -6.87 -17.01
C TYR A 60 -0.40 -5.89 -17.34
N ILE A 61 -0.32 -5.27 -18.52
CA ILE A 61 -1.49 -4.61 -19.11
C ILE A 61 -2.53 -5.64 -19.54
N ASN A 62 -3.81 -5.26 -19.51
CA ASN A 62 -4.92 -6.00 -20.15
C ASN A 62 -5.25 -5.43 -21.55
N GLU A 63 -6.30 -5.96 -22.22
CA GLU A 63 -6.68 -5.48 -23.57
C GLU A 63 -7.09 -4.01 -23.64
N ASN A 64 -7.53 -3.41 -22.53
CA ASN A 64 -8.01 -2.03 -22.46
C ASN A 64 -6.92 -1.06 -21.99
N GLU A 65 -5.67 -1.51 -21.86
CA GLU A 65 -4.56 -0.74 -21.30
C GLU A 65 -3.44 -0.54 -22.31
N SER A 66 -2.92 0.67 -22.38
CA SER A 66 -1.83 1.05 -23.29
C SER A 66 -0.44 0.97 -22.64
N SER A 67 -0.34 1.08 -21.31
CA SER A 67 0.94 1.04 -20.59
C SER A 67 0.78 0.77 -19.09
N ILE A 68 1.80 0.18 -18.45
CA ILE A 68 1.89 -0.05 -16.99
C ILE A 68 3.28 0.30 -16.45
N TRP A 69 3.39 0.98 -15.29
CA TRP A 69 4.69 1.32 -14.67
C TRP A 69 4.59 1.64 -13.18
N PHE A 70 5.73 1.60 -12.49
CA PHE A 70 5.82 1.94 -11.07
C PHE A 70 5.78 3.45 -10.85
N TRP A 71 4.90 3.90 -9.96
CA TRP A 71 4.77 5.30 -9.60
C TRP A 71 5.63 5.61 -8.38
N THR A 72 6.95 5.71 -8.61
CA THR A 72 7.94 5.80 -7.53
C THR A 72 7.82 7.03 -6.63
N ARG A 73 7.06 8.07 -7.02
CA ARG A 73 6.75 9.21 -6.13
C ARG A 73 5.95 8.79 -4.88
N TYR A 74 5.18 7.71 -4.97
CA TYR A 74 4.39 7.16 -3.87
C TYR A 74 5.11 6.04 -3.12
N LEU A 75 6.30 5.62 -3.57
CA LEU A 75 7.07 4.56 -2.92
C LEU A 75 7.40 4.96 -1.48
N ARG A 76 7.19 4.04 -0.53
CA ARG A 76 7.67 4.17 0.84
C ARG A 76 8.45 2.92 1.23
N LEU A 77 9.61 3.14 1.83
CA LEU A 77 10.52 2.12 2.37
C LEU A 77 10.98 2.63 3.75
N LYS A 78 10.07 2.62 4.71
CA LYS A 78 10.32 3.03 6.10
C LYS A 78 9.63 2.06 7.04
N ASP A 79 10.21 1.88 8.21
CA ASP A 79 9.52 1.32 9.37
C ASP A 79 8.48 2.35 9.84
N LEU A 80 7.20 2.03 9.71
CA LEU A 80 6.11 2.96 10.00
C LEU A 80 5.50 2.70 11.37
N ASP A 81 5.58 1.49 11.91
CA ASP A 81 5.03 1.14 13.23
C ASP A 81 6.08 1.01 14.35
N ASN A 82 7.35 1.19 14.01
CA ASN A 82 8.52 1.12 14.89
C ASN A 82 8.81 -0.30 15.42
N ASP A 83 8.42 -1.35 14.69
CA ASP A 83 8.76 -2.74 15.04
C ASP A 83 10.21 -3.11 14.65
N GLY A 84 10.89 -2.25 13.89
CA GLY A 84 12.24 -2.40 13.38
C GLY A 84 12.33 -3.13 12.03
N PHE A 85 11.21 -3.46 11.40
CA PHE A 85 11.12 -3.95 10.03
C PHE A 85 10.57 -2.83 9.14
N VAL A 86 11.10 -2.73 7.92
CA VAL A 86 10.56 -1.75 6.97
C VAL A 86 9.18 -2.24 6.48
N ASP A 87 8.25 -1.30 6.26
CA ASP A 87 6.94 -1.52 5.66
C ASP A 87 6.91 -1.00 4.22
N PRO A 88 7.33 -1.79 3.21
CA PRO A 88 7.28 -1.37 1.82
C PRO A 88 5.86 -1.06 1.36
N ILE A 89 5.65 0.15 0.84
CA ILE A 89 4.45 0.52 0.10
C ILE A 89 4.85 0.85 -1.33
N VAL A 90 4.46 -0.02 -2.27
CA VAL A 90 4.76 0.09 -3.69
C VAL A 90 3.47 0.41 -4.44
N VAL A 91 3.48 1.47 -5.25
CA VAL A 91 2.35 1.86 -6.08
C VAL A 91 2.71 1.74 -7.55
N TYR A 92 1.78 1.23 -8.34
CA TYR A 92 1.83 1.30 -9.78
C TYR A 92 0.42 1.55 -10.33
N GLY A 93 0.37 1.99 -11.58
CA GLY A 93 -0.87 2.10 -12.30
C GLY A 93 -0.69 1.92 -13.79
N THR A 94 -1.81 2.02 -14.49
CA THR A 94 -1.90 1.84 -15.94
C THR A 94 -2.47 3.07 -16.62
N LYS A 95 -2.13 3.22 -17.90
CA LYS A 95 -2.87 4.07 -18.83
C LYS A 95 -3.84 3.19 -19.59
N SER A 96 -5.07 3.65 -19.71
CA SER A 96 -6.07 3.02 -20.56
C SER A 96 -5.86 3.37 -22.03
N ILE A 97 -6.54 2.67 -22.93
CA ILE A 97 -6.76 3.11 -24.32
C ILE A 97 -8.01 3.99 -24.45
N TYR A 98 -8.82 4.08 -23.39
CA TYR A 98 -10.00 4.91 -23.25
C TYR A 98 -9.75 6.05 -22.24
N GLY A 99 -10.51 7.13 -22.34
CA GLY A 99 -10.34 8.31 -21.50
C GLY A 99 -9.02 9.05 -21.74
N GLU A 100 -8.85 10.18 -21.08
CA GLU A 100 -7.59 10.91 -21.05
C GLU A 100 -6.74 10.50 -19.83
N HIS A 101 -5.43 10.58 -20.00
CA HIS A 101 -4.46 10.34 -18.93
C HIS A 101 -4.68 9.05 -18.13
N PHE A 102 -5.27 9.13 -16.94
CA PHE A 102 -5.47 8.03 -15.99
C PHE A 102 -6.95 7.73 -15.71
N GLU A 103 -7.88 8.41 -16.38
CA GLU A 103 -9.32 8.39 -16.08
C GLU A 103 -9.93 6.98 -16.09
N GLU A 104 -9.45 6.11 -16.98
CA GLU A 104 -9.95 4.73 -17.13
C GLU A 104 -8.88 3.68 -16.78
N GLY A 105 -7.79 4.12 -16.13
CA GLY A 105 -6.67 3.25 -15.73
C GLY A 105 -6.91 2.49 -14.42
N ARG A 106 -6.01 1.57 -14.10
CA ARG A 106 -5.95 0.89 -12.80
C ARG A 106 -4.87 1.49 -11.93
N VAL A 107 -5.10 1.41 -10.62
CA VAL A 107 -4.11 1.70 -9.57
C VAL A 107 -4.04 0.51 -8.63
N LYS A 108 -2.82 0.11 -8.24
CA LYS A 108 -2.63 -0.82 -7.12
C LYS A 108 -1.64 -0.26 -6.12
N ILE A 109 -2.05 -0.27 -4.85
CA ILE A 109 -1.23 0.04 -3.70
C ILE A 109 -0.91 -1.28 -3.01
N ILE A 110 0.36 -1.66 -2.98
CA ILE A 110 0.83 -2.91 -2.37
C ILE A 110 1.65 -2.58 -1.13
N THR A 111 1.16 -2.99 0.02
CA THR A 111 1.86 -2.92 1.30
C THR A 111 2.38 -4.30 1.68
N TYR A 112 3.65 -4.38 2.08
CA TYR A 112 4.20 -5.54 2.78
C TYR A 112 4.38 -5.18 4.25
N HIS A 113 3.83 -6.00 5.13
CA HIS A 113 3.98 -5.85 6.58
C HIS A 113 4.11 -7.24 7.20
N LEU A 114 5.17 -7.46 7.99
CA LEU A 114 5.50 -8.76 8.61
C LEU A 114 5.41 -9.95 7.64
N GLY A 115 5.95 -9.77 6.43
CA GLY A 115 5.95 -10.79 5.36
C GLY A 115 4.61 -11.01 4.66
N LYS A 116 3.52 -10.35 5.08
CA LYS A 116 2.21 -10.44 4.44
C LYS A 116 2.06 -9.35 3.37
N LYS A 117 1.63 -9.76 2.18
CA LYS A 117 1.24 -8.86 1.09
C LYS A 117 -0.21 -8.42 1.28
N ILE A 118 -0.45 -7.12 1.21
CA ILE A 118 -1.76 -6.49 1.40
C ILE A 118 -1.96 -5.51 0.26
N VAL A 119 -3.09 -5.60 -0.44
CA VAL A 119 -3.31 -4.87 -1.68
C VAL A 119 -4.63 -4.10 -1.64
N ILE A 120 -4.57 -2.84 -2.07
CA ILE A 120 -5.73 -2.09 -2.53
C ILE A 120 -5.68 -2.05 -4.05
N ARG A 121 -6.76 -2.48 -4.71
CA ARG A 121 -6.91 -2.50 -6.17
C ARG A 121 -8.01 -1.54 -6.55
N HIS A 122 -7.72 -0.63 -7.46
CA HIS A 122 -8.68 0.36 -7.92
C HIS A 122 -8.70 0.39 -9.45
N GLN A 123 -9.91 0.46 -9.99
CA GLN A 123 -10.19 0.78 -11.38
C GLN A 123 -10.80 2.18 -11.38
N ASN A 124 -10.11 3.13 -12.03
CA ASN A 124 -10.65 4.47 -12.28
C ASN A 124 -11.76 4.38 -13.33
N SER A 125 -12.70 5.31 -13.23
CA SER A 125 -13.58 5.72 -14.31
C SER A 125 -14.06 7.14 -14.04
N GLU A 126 -14.37 7.89 -15.09
CA GLU A 126 -15.06 9.17 -14.95
C GLU A 126 -16.47 8.98 -14.38
N MET A 127 -17.11 7.84 -14.66
CA MET A 127 -18.43 7.49 -14.12
C MET A 127 -18.29 6.90 -12.72
N ASP A 128 -18.91 7.54 -11.73
CA ASP A 128 -18.85 7.11 -10.32
C ASP A 128 -19.23 5.63 -10.14
N ASP A 129 -20.27 5.16 -10.84
CA ASP A 129 -20.77 3.77 -10.76
C ASP A 129 -19.84 2.73 -11.42
N ALA A 130 -18.94 3.17 -12.30
CA ALA A 130 -17.96 2.31 -12.96
C ALA A 130 -16.63 2.24 -12.20
N ARG A 131 -16.42 3.10 -11.20
CA ARG A 131 -15.26 3.01 -10.30
C ARG A 131 -15.39 1.78 -9.42
N HIS A 132 -14.33 0.99 -9.38
CA HIS A 132 -14.32 -0.23 -8.57
C HIS A 132 -13.09 -0.28 -7.68
N THR A 133 -13.30 -0.46 -6.37
CA THR A 133 -12.19 -0.63 -5.43
C THR A 133 -12.35 -1.89 -4.60
N GLN A 134 -11.28 -2.67 -4.52
CA GLN A 134 -11.16 -3.82 -3.66
C GLN A 134 -10.03 -3.61 -2.65
N VAL A 135 -10.34 -3.72 -1.36
CA VAL A 135 -9.38 -3.65 -0.25
C VAL A 135 -9.23 -5.04 0.36
N ASP A 136 -7.99 -5.56 0.44
CA ASP A 136 -7.72 -6.80 1.16
C ASP A 136 -8.13 -6.66 2.64
N LYS A 137 -8.88 -7.62 3.19
CA LYS A 137 -9.40 -7.56 4.58
C LYS A 137 -8.31 -7.34 5.63
N SER A 138 -7.11 -7.88 5.39
CA SER A 138 -5.92 -7.70 6.24
C SER A 138 -5.47 -6.24 6.37
N PHE A 139 -5.87 -5.36 5.45
CA PHE A 139 -5.62 -3.92 5.55
C PHE A 139 -6.16 -3.33 6.86
N TYR A 140 -7.37 -3.70 7.26
CA TYR A 140 -8.00 -3.12 8.45
C TYR A 140 -7.31 -3.52 9.76
N ALA A 141 -6.58 -4.65 9.74
CA ALA A 141 -5.78 -5.16 10.85
C ALA A 141 -4.37 -4.56 10.92
N LEU A 142 -3.96 -3.73 9.94
CA LEU A 142 -2.66 -3.08 9.96
C LEU A 142 -2.53 -2.10 11.15
N PRO A 143 -1.30 -1.91 11.67
CA PRO A 143 -0.95 -0.81 12.55
C PRO A 143 -1.48 0.55 12.03
N LEU A 144 -1.88 1.42 12.97
CA LEU A 144 -2.50 2.70 12.63
C LEU A 144 -1.59 3.60 11.79
N SER A 145 -0.29 3.62 12.06
CA SER A 145 0.68 4.41 11.32
C SER A 145 0.78 3.98 9.85
N ILE A 146 0.76 2.66 9.57
CA ILE A 146 0.75 2.11 8.22
C ILE A 146 -0.56 2.47 7.51
N LYS A 147 -1.72 2.26 8.17
CA LYS A 147 -3.03 2.64 7.59
C LYS A 147 -3.10 4.13 7.27
N LYS A 148 -2.62 5.00 8.16
CA LYS A 148 -2.52 6.44 7.93
C LYS A 148 -1.65 6.74 6.71
N LYS A 149 -0.47 6.12 6.59
CA LYS A 149 0.42 6.35 5.44
C LYS A 149 -0.21 5.90 4.12
N VAL A 150 -0.93 4.78 4.10
CA VAL A 150 -1.67 4.33 2.91
C VAL A 150 -2.80 5.32 2.58
N TYR A 151 -3.52 5.82 3.59
CA TYR A 151 -4.54 6.85 3.40
C TYR A 151 -3.95 8.15 2.83
N ASP A 152 -2.81 8.63 3.35
CA ASP A 152 -2.10 9.80 2.78
C ASP A 152 -1.73 9.57 1.30
N ILE A 153 -1.37 8.34 0.93
CA ILE A 153 -1.03 7.99 -0.46
C ILE A 153 -2.28 8.01 -1.34
N ILE A 154 -3.43 7.56 -0.83
CA ILE A 154 -4.71 7.66 -1.55
C ILE A 154 -5.05 9.13 -1.83
N ASP A 155 -5.00 10.00 -0.82
CA ASP A 155 -5.25 11.44 -1.00
C ASP A 155 -4.26 12.03 -2.02
N LEU A 156 -2.96 11.70 -1.93
CA LEU A 156 -1.96 12.19 -2.88
C LEU A 156 -2.17 11.65 -4.30
N LEU A 157 -2.72 10.44 -4.48
CA LEU A 157 -3.02 9.91 -5.81
C LEU A 157 -4.15 10.73 -6.48
N GLU A 158 -5.18 11.10 -5.72
CA GLU A 158 -6.28 11.92 -6.22
C GLU A 158 -5.84 13.36 -6.48
N ASP A 159 -5.07 13.97 -5.57
CA ASP A 159 -4.53 15.33 -5.75
C ASP A 159 -3.66 15.46 -7.02
N ASN A 160 -3.05 14.35 -7.46
CA ASN A 160 -2.24 14.29 -8.68
C ASN A 160 -3.04 13.84 -9.93
N GLY A 161 -4.35 13.64 -9.83
CA GLY A 161 -5.19 13.16 -10.93
C GLY A 161 -4.84 11.75 -11.41
N HIS A 162 -4.26 10.92 -10.53
CA HIS A 162 -3.87 9.55 -10.85
C HIS A 162 -4.92 8.51 -10.45
N SER A 163 -5.85 8.89 -9.57
CA SER A 163 -6.95 8.02 -9.15
C SER A 163 -8.23 8.81 -8.94
N LEU A 164 -9.36 8.10 -9.03
CA LEU A 164 -10.70 8.63 -8.76
C LEU A 164 -11.39 7.70 -7.76
N PHE A 165 -11.02 7.77 -6.48
CA PHE A 165 -11.60 6.87 -5.48
C PHE A 165 -13.00 7.34 -5.06
N ASN A 166 -13.91 6.39 -4.80
CA ASN A 166 -15.22 6.72 -4.28
C ASN A 166 -15.12 7.27 -2.85
N SER A 167 -15.90 8.33 -2.55
CA SER A 167 -15.90 8.95 -1.23
C SER A 167 -16.26 7.98 -0.12
N GLU A 168 -17.17 7.04 -0.38
CA GLU A 168 -17.55 5.98 0.58
C GLU A 168 -16.34 5.14 1.03
N LEU A 169 -15.46 4.76 0.10
CA LEU A 169 -14.24 4.03 0.42
C LEU A 169 -13.30 4.88 1.28
N LYS A 170 -13.09 6.15 0.89
CA LYS A 170 -12.24 7.07 1.65
C LYS A 170 -12.75 7.20 3.08
N ASP A 171 -14.05 7.34 3.26
CA ASP A 171 -14.69 7.41 4.57
C ASP A 171 -14.54 6.11 5.35
N GLN A 172 -14.70 4.95 4.70
CA GLN A 172 -14.47 3.65 5.33
C GLN A 172 -13.04 3.52 5.86
N ILE A 173 -12.03 3.86 5.04
CA ILE A 173 -10.63 3.83 5.45
C ILE A 173 -10.38 4.85 6.56
N LYS A 174 -10.84 6.09 6.39
CA LYS A 174 -10.71 7.17 7.38
C LYS A 174 -11.33 6.82 8.73
N ASN A 175 -12.49 6.17 8.73
CA ASN A 175 -13.14 5.69 9.95
C ASN A 175 -12.33 4.56 10.62
N SER A 176 -11.70 3.67 9.84
CA SER A 176 -10.80 2.65 10.38
C SER A 176 -9.56 3.21 11.08
N LEU A 177 -9.22 4.49 10.85
CA LEU A 177 -8.16 5.20 11.56
C LEU A 177 -8.60 5.71 12.95
N LYS A 178 -9.90 5.85 13.19
CA LYS A 178 -10.47 6.34 14.47
C LYS A 178 -10.62 5.22 15.50
N ILE A 179 -10.82 3.98 15.05
CA ILE A 179 -11.30 2.86 15.88
C ILE A 179 -10.25 2.33 16.88
N GLN A 180 -8.98 2.73 16.82
CA GLN A 180 -7.97 2.27 17.80
C GLN A 180 -7.95 3.04 19.14
N LYS A 181 -8.86 3.99 19.38
CA LYS A 181 -8.95 4.71 20.67
C LYS A 181 -9.80 4.01 21.74
N ASN A 182 -10.53 2.92 21.44
CA ASN A 182 -11.49 2.31 22.37
C ASN A 182 -11.19 0.84 22.75
N THR A 183 -9.94 0.51 23.05
CA THR A 183 -9.62 -0.72 23.81
C THR A 183 -8.56 -0.44 24.87
N THR A 184 -8.88 0.49 25.76
CA THR A 184 -8.31 0.52 27.11
C THR A 184 -9.43 0.82 28.10
N SER A 185 -9.64 -0.14 29.00
CA SER A 185 -10.43 -0.09 30.24
C SER A 185 -11.91 0.31 30.15
N SER A 186 -12.78 -0.70 30.11
CA SER A 186 -14.02 -0.68 30.89
C SER A 186 -14.27 -2.01 31.58
N ASP A 187 -13.24 -2.56 32.25
CA ASP A 187 -13.51 -3.28 33.49
C ASP A 187 -13.67 -2.20 34.57
N LYS A 188 -14.90 -1.75 34.79
CA LYS A 188 -15.24 -1.06 36.04
C LYS A 188 -15.33 -2.13 37.13
N GLY A 189 -14.16 -2.58 37.59
CA GLY A 189 -14.05 -3.26 38.86
C GLY A 189 -14.49 -2.30 39.96
N GLU A 190 -15.31 -2.80 40.88
CA GLU A 190 -15.78 -2.11 42.08
C GLU A 190 -14.59 -1.44 42.78
N THR A 191 -14.72 -0.16 43.10
CA THR A 191 -13.67 0.55 43.83
C THR A 191 -13.60 0.03 45.27
N ILE A 192 -12.41 0.07 45.88
CA ILE A 192 -12.19 -0.40 47.25
C ILE A 192 -13.15 0.30 48.25
N ASP A 193 -13.52 1.54 47.97
CA ASP A 193 -14.49 2.30 48.78
C ASP A 193 -15.91 1.75 48.66
N GLU A 194 -16.33 1.29 47.48
CA GLU A 194 -17.64 0.64 47.26
C GLU A 194 -17.71 -0.71 48.00
N PHE A 195 -16.63 -1.50 47.94
CA PHE A 195 -16.52 -2.76 48.69
C PHE A 195 -16.60 -2.53 50.21
N LEU A 196 -15.86 -1.54 50.73
CA LEU A 196 -15.84 -1.21 52.16
C LEU A 196 -17.17 -0.66 52.66
N GLN A 197 -17.93 0.08 51.84
CA GLN A 197 -19.28 0.52 52.21
C GLN A 197 -20.27 -0.63 52.27
N ARG A 198 -20.17 -1.61 51.36
CA ARG A 198 -21.00 -2.80 51.37
C ARG A 198 -20.70 -3.69 52.58
N ALA A 199 -19.44 -3.90 52.92
CA ALA A 199 -19.03 -4.71 54.08
C ALA A 199 -19.47 -4.12 55.43
N LYS A 200 -19.72 -2.80 55.50
CA LYS A 200 -20.27 -2.14 56.69
C LYS A 200 -21.80 -2.21 56.80
N LYS A 201 -22.50 -2.66 55.75
CA LYS A 201 -23.96 -2.82 55.71
C LYS A 201 -24.43 -4.28 55.85
N ALA A 202 -23.51 -5.23 55.91
CA ALA A 202 -23.76 -6.63 56.25
C ALA A 202 -23.45 -6.87 57.73
#